data_AF-A0AAJ4ACU3-F1
#
_entry.id   AF-A0AAJ4ACU3-F1
#
_cell.length_a   1.000
_cell.length_b   1.000
_cell.length_c   1.000
_cell.angle_alpha   90.00
_cell.angle_beta   90.00
_cell.angle_gamma   90.00
#
_symmetry.space_group_name_H-M   'P 1'
#
loop_
_entity.id
_entity.type
_entity.pdbx_description
1 polymer ?
#
loop_
_entity_poly.entity_id
_entity_poly.type
_entity_poly.pdbx_seq_one_letter_code
_entity_poly.pdbx_strand_id
1 'polypeptide(L)'
;MSTIAYLTIESTEGGLLSTACNTPDSMGNGYQPGHEDEITVLGFSHNMAWENRSVHSPVQIVKKVDKSSPLISQACSDGSELKCKNHII
;
A
#
# COMPACT_ATOMS: atom_id res chain seq x y z
N MET A 1 -3.78 19.00 -11.52
CA MET A 1 -3.26 18.40 -10.28
C MET A 1 -3.60 16.93 -10.31
N SER A 2 -2.62 16.06 -10.15
CA SER A 2 -2.88 14.65 -9.87
C SER A 2 -3.19 14.55 -8.39
N THR A 3 -4.33 13.97 -8.02
CA THR A 3 -4.56 13.51 -6.65
C THR A 3 -3.52 12.45 -6.33
N ILE A 4 -2.78 12.61 -5.24
CA ILE A 4 -1.79 11.64 -4.78
C ILE A 4 -2.39 10.92 -3.59
N ALA A 5 -2.43 9.60 -3.67
CA ALA A 5 -2.89 8.75 -2.57
C ALA A 5 -1.70 8.06 -1.94
N TYR A 6 -1.78 7.88 -0.63
CA TYR A 6 -0.81 7.21 0.20
C TYR A 6 -1.45 6.02 0.91
N LEU A 7 -0.65 4.99 1.16
CA LEU A 7 -1.08 3.75 1.78
C LEU A 7 -0.12 3.36 2.89
N THR A 8 -0.67 3.19 4.08
CA THR A 8 0.03 2.61 5.22
C THR A 8 -0.38 1.14 5.35
N ILE A 9 0.59 0.24 5.45
CA ILE A 9 0.35 -1.20 5.64
C ILE A 9 1.05 -1.65 6.92
N GLU A 10 0.29 -2.27 7.80
CA GLU A 10 0.77 -2.84 9.06
C GLU A 10 0.43 -4.33 9.11
N SER A 11 1.35 -5.15 9.61
CA SER A 11 1.06 -6.57 9.89
C SER A 11 0.27 -6.70 11.19
N THR A 12 -0.71 -7.59 11.22
CA THR A 12 -1.44 -7.94 12.46
C THR A 12 -0.55 -8.57 13.52
N GLU A 13 0.49 -9.30 13.11
CA GLU A 13 1.48 -9.93 13.97
C GLU A 13 2.50 -8.92 14.54
N GLY A 14 2.42 -7.66 14.08
CA GLY A 14 3.25 -6.56 14.53
C GLY A 14 4.24 -6.10 13.46
N GLY A 15 4.37 -4.78 13.33
CA GLY A 15 5.34 -4.15 12.45
C GLY A 15 4.70 -3.40 11.29
N LEU A 16 5.25 -2.22 11.02
CA LEU A 16 4.83 -1.37 9.92
C LEU A 16 5.57 -1.78 8.65
N LEU A 17 4.87 -2.41 7.71
CA LEU A 17 5.45 -2.89 6.46
C LEU A 17 5.80 -1.73 5.53
N SER A 18 5.10 -0.60 5.65
CA SER A 18 5.38 0.63 4.90
C SER A 18 6.51 1.49 5.48
N THR A 19 7.19 1.04 6.55
CA THR A 19 8.28 1.81 7.18
C THR A 19 9.38 2.18 6.20
N ALA A 20 9.74 3.46 6.21
CA ALA A 20 10.83 4.04 5.43
C ALA A 20 10.77 3.72 3.92
N CYS A 21 9.57 3.44 3.39
CA CYS A 21 9.40 3.10 1.98
C CYS A 21 9.50 4.32 1.05
N ASN A 22 9.25 5.53 1.57
CA ASN A 22 9.28 6.76 0.80
C ASN A 22 10.47 7.65 1.19
N THR A 23 11.63 7.03 1.34
CA THR A 23 12.89 7.68 1.67
C THR A 23 13.81 7.74 0.46
N PRO A 24 14.83 8.62 0.44
CA PRO A 24 15.82 8.67 -0.64
C PRO A 24 16.50 7.32 -0.89
N ASP A 25 16.77 6.54 0.16
CA ASP A 25 17.39 5.22 0.07
C ASP A 25 16.49 4.18 -0.62
N SER A 26 15.18 4.38 -0.56
CA SER A 26 14.16 3.46 -1.08
C SER A 26 13.68 3.86 -2.48
N MET A 27 13.36 5.14 -2.67
CA MET A 27 12.71 5.69 -3.86
C MET A 27 13.62 6.58 -4.72
N GLY A 28 14.86 6.81 -4.29
CA GLY A 28 15.79 7.74 -4.94
C GLY A 28 15.20 9.14 -5.02
N ASN A 29 15.34 9.79 -6.17
CA ASN A 29 14.77 11.12 -6.44
C ASN A 29 13.23 11.16 -6.47
N GLY A 30 12.56 9.99 -6.45
CA GLY A 30 11.10 9.90 -6.47
C GLY A 30 10.45 9.95 -5.09
N TYR A 31 11.22 10.19 -4.02
CA TYR A 31 10.71 10.26 -2.66
C TYR A 31 9.83 11.50 -2.45
N GLN A 32 8.91 11.41 -1.48
CA GLN A 32 8.00 12.50 -1.12
C GLN A 32 8.15 12.84 0.37
N PRO A 33 8.66 14.04 0.70
CA PRO A 33 8.86 14.43 2.10
C PRO A 33 7.53 14.57 2.84
N GLY A 34 7.50 14.13 4.10
CA GLY A 34 6.30 14.08 4.94
C GLY A 34 5.46 12.81 4.81
N HIS A 35 5.87 11.89 3.93
CA HIS A 35 5.20 10.61 3.68
C HIS A 35 6.18 9.42 3.76
N GLU A 36 7.23 9.54 4.57
CA GLU A 36 8.38 8.62 4.63
C GLU A 36 7.98 7.16 4.92
N ASP A 37 6.93 6.97 5.73
CA ASP A 37 6.38 5.68 6.15
C ASP A 37 5.12 5.28 5.37
N GLU A 38 4.83 5.96 4.27
CA GLU A 38 3.64 5.73 3.46
C GLU A 38 3.96 5.43 2.00
N ILE A 39 3.32 4.39 1.48
CA ILE A 39 3.50 3.93 0.11
C ILE A 39 2.77 4.90 -0.82
N THR A 40 3.48 5.43 -1.83
CA THR A 40 2.85 6.22 -2.89
C THR A 40 2.02 5.32 -3.81
N VAL A 41 0.72 5.59 -3.90
CA VAL A 41 -0.21 4.87 -4.77
C VAL A 41 -0.32 5.60 -6.11
N LEU A 42 0.06 4.89 -7.18
CA LEU A 42 -0.03 5.38 -8.57
C LEU A 42 -1.37 5.06 -9.23
N GLY A 43 -2.04 4.01 -8.75
CA GLY A 43 -3.33 3.57 -9.27
C GLY A 43 -4.05 2.70 -8.26
N PHE A 44 -5.38 2.82 -8.22
CA PHE A 44 -6.25 2.06 -7.35
C PHE A 44 -7.46 1.58 -8.15
N SER A 45 -7.80 0.29 -8.01
CA SER A 45 -8.97 -0.32 -8.61
C SER A 45 -9.63 -1.27 -7.63
N HIS A 46 -10.94 -1.16 -7.48
CA HIS A 46 -11.75 -2.06 -6.67
C HIS A 46 -13.15 -2.08 -7.26
N ASN A 47 -13.76 -3.27 -7.30
CA ASN A 47 -15.11 -3.48 -7.79
C ASN A 47 -15.93 -4.23 -6.74
N MET A 48 -17.20 -3.88 -6.64
CA MET A 48 -18.17 -4.58 -5.82
C MET A 48 -19.36 -4.95 -6.70
N ALA A 49 -19.65 -6.24 -6.77
CA ALA A 49 -20.86 -6.74 -7.42
C ALA A 49 -21.96 -6.95 -6.38
N TRP A 50 -23.21 -6.94 -6.84
CA TRP A 50 -24.36 -7.27 -6.02
C TRP A 50 -25.00 -8.56 -6.54
N GLU A 51 -24.98 -9.60 -5.70
CA GLU A 51 -25.65 -10.88 -5.97
C GLU A 51 -26.34 -11.36 -4.70
N ASN A 52 -27.52 -10.80 -4.40
CA ASN A 52 -28.28 -11.01 -3.16
C ASN A 52 -27.54 -10.60 -1.85
N ARG A 53 -26.27 -10.22 -1.98
CA ARG A 53 -25.39 -9.59 -0.99
C ARG A 53 -24.25 -8.88 -1.74
N SER A 54 -23.54 -7.99 -1.05
CA SER A 54 -22.33 -7.37 -1.59
C SER A 54 -21.21 -8.40 -1.73
N VAL A 55 -20.67 -8.55 -2.94
CA VAL A 55 -19.52 -9.39 -3.25
C VAL A 55 -18.36 -8.47 -3.64
N HIS A 56 -17.33 -8.44 -2.80
CA HIS A 56 -16.14 -7.62 -3.03
C HIS A 56 -15.15 -8.34 -3.93
N SER A 57 -14.67 -7.64 -4.96
CA SER A 57 -13.48 -8.08 -5.71
C SER A 57 -12.21 -7.64 -4.96
N PRO A 58 -11.06 -8.27 -5.22
CA PRO A 58 -9.80 -7.85 -4.63
C PRO A 58 -9.49 -6.38 -4.94
N VAL A 59 -8.89 -5.70 -3.95
CA VAL A 59 -8.33 -4.37 -4.15
C VAL A 59 -7.03 -4.50 -4.93
N GLN A 60 -6.90 -3.76 -6.02
CA GLN A 60 -5.71 -3.70 -6.85
C GLN A 60 -5.05 -2.34 -6.72
N ILE A 61 -3.76 -2.34 -6.38
CA ILE A 61 -2.97 -1.13 -6.16
C ILE A 61 -1.73 -1.19 -7.04
N VAL A 62 -1.44 -0.10 -7.75
CA VAL A 62 -0.20 0.08 -8.50
C VAL A 62 0.69 1.03 -7.70
N LYS A 63 1.91 0.58 -7.43
CA LYS A 63 2.95 1.34 -6.73
C LYS A 63 4.30 1.16 -7.42
N LYS A 64 5.28 2.01 -7.11
CA LYS A 64 6.66 1.77 -7.52
C LYS A 64 7.27 0.63 -6.69
N VAL A 65 8.37 0.07 -7.18
CA VAL A 65 9.19 -0.83 -6.38
C VAL A 65 9.92 0.02 -5.34
N ASP A 66 9.66 -0.26 -4.07
CA ASP A 66 10.27 0.42 -2.93
C ASP A 66 10.63 -0.61 -1.85
N LYS A 67 11.21 -0.16 -0.73
CA LYS A 67 11.65 -1.02 0.39
C LYS A 67 10.54 -1.93 0.95
N SER A 68 9.27 -1.52 0.86
CA SER A 68 8.14 -2.33 1.34
C SER A 68 7.70 -3.41 0.35
N SER A 69 8.07 -3.32 -0.94
CA SER A 69 7.72 -4.33 -1.96
C SER A 69 8.12 -5.77 -1.58
N PRO A 70 9.38 -6.07 -1.18
CA PRO A 70 9.74 -7.42 -0.74
C PRO A 70 9.03 -7.84 0.56
N LEU A 71 8.77 -6.89 1.48
CA LEU A 71 8.08 -7.18 2.74
C LEU A 71 6.61 -7.59 2.50
N ILE A 72 5.93 -6.90 1.58
CA ILE A 72 4.56 -7.25 1.17
C ILE A 72 4.55 -8.61 0.45
N SER A 73 5.56 -8.90 -0.38
CA SER A 73 5.68 -10.20 -1.05
C SER A 73 5.88 -11.34 -0.05
N GLN A 74 6.66 -11.10 1.00
CA GLN A 74 6.86 -12.06 2.08
C GLN A 74 5.55 -12.28 2.85
N ALA A 75 4.89 -11.21 3.29
CA ALA A 75 3.59 -11.30 3.97
C ALA A 75 2.52 -12.01 3.12
N CYS A 76 2.53 -11.81 1.80
CA CYS A 76 1.65 -12.52 0.88
C CYS A 76 1.95 -14.03 0.82
N SER A 77 3.23 -14.40 0.90
CA SER A 77 3.67 -15.81 0.89
C SER A 77 3.34 -16.50 2.21
N ASP A 78 3.45 -15.77 3.32
CA ASP A 78 3.16 -16.25 4.67
C ASP A 78 1.66 -16.31 4.97
N GLY A 79 0.83 -15.65 4.15
CA GLY A 79 -0.61 -15.57 4.36
C GLY A 79 -0.99 -14.69 5.56
N SER A 80 -0.12 -13.75 5.94
CA SER A 80 -0.33 -12.87 7.09
C SER A 80 -1.48 -11.89 6.84
N GLU A 81 -2.30 -11.67 7.86
CA GLU A 81 -3.36 -10.67 7.79
C GLU A 81 -2.78 -9.25 7.91
N LEU A 82 -3.21 -8.36 7.01
CA LEU A 82 -2.70 -7.00 6.88
C LEU A 82 -3.76 -5.96 7.22
N LYS A 83 -3.37 -4.93 7.98
CA LYS A 83 -4.15 -3.73 8.23
C LYS A 83 -3.70 -2.63 7.27
N CYS A 84 -4.58 -2.25 6.36
CA CYS A 84 -4.33 -1.22 5.36
C CYS A 84 -5.11 0.06 5.70
N LYS A 85 -4.44 1.21 5.71
CA LYS A 85 -5.06 2.54 5.84
C LYS A 85 -4.72 3.38 4.62
N ASN A 86 -5.75 3.87 3.93
CA ASN A 86 -5.61 4.77 2.79
C ASN A 86 -5.69 6.22 3.27
N HIS A 87 -4.75 7.05 2.82
CA HIS A 87 -4.77 8.50 3.00
C HIS A 87 -4.83 9.15 1.61
N ILE A 88 -5.94 9.81 1.28
CA ILE A 88 -6.13 10.50 0.00
C ILE A 88 -6.13 12.00 0.28
N ILE A 89 -5.26 12.75 -0.40
CA ILE A 89 -5.13 14.22 -0.27
C ILE A 89 -5.73 14.92 -1.49
#